data_AF-A0A6L2PDP2-F1
#
_entry.id   AF-A0A6L2PDP2-F1
#
_cell.length_a   1.000
_cell.length_b   1.000
_cell.length_c   1.000
_cell.angle_alpha   90.00
_cell.angle_beta   90.00
_cell.angle_gamma   90.00
#
_symmetry.space_group_name_H-M   'P 1'
#
loop_
_entity.id
_entity.type
_entity.pdbx_description
1 polymer ?
#
loop_
_entity_poly.entity_id
_entity_poly.type
_entity_poly.pdbx_seq_one_letter_code
_entity_poly.pdbx_strand_id
1 'polypeptide(L)'
;MENIPHDTPALIVYYHGAIPIDVYYFIAKTILFKDRVIHTVADRFLFKMPGFSIISEVMNVIPGTVQICSNILKENNLLGISPGGVYEAQFSNSYYTLLWKKRLGFAKVALDAKVPVIPVFTENVREAFRSVSFGKSIWLKLYTITKLPIVPIYGGFPVKLRTHVGKPIPYNENLTPEQLQSKVARAIEELIQEHQRIPGSIMRALVQRVYELPKKKSK
;
A
#
# COMPACT_ATOMS: atom_id res chain seq x y z
N MET A 1 -3.93 -10.89 10.53
CA MET A 1 -5.00 -11.62 9.79
C MET A 1 -6.34 -11.54 10.51
N GLU A 2 -6.36 -11.52 11.85
CA GLU A 2 -7.59 -11.35 12.65
C GLU A 2 -8.49 -10.18 12.20
N ASN A 3 -7.90 -9.03 11.85
CA ASN A 3 -8.63 -7.82 11.44
C ASN A 3 -9.24 -7.90 10.03
N ILE A 4 -8.96 -8.94 9.23
CA ILE A 4 -9.57 -9.12 7.91
C ILE A 4 -10.89 -9.87 8.07
N PRO A 5 -12.03 -9.27 7.65
CA PRO A 5 -13.34 -9.90 7.80
C PRO A 5 -13.50 -11.13 6.92
N HIS A 6 -14.28 -12.10 7.40
CA HIS A 6 -14.58 -13.35 6.69
C HIS A 6 -15.70 -13.20 5.66
N ASP A 7 -16.62 -12.26 5.88
CA ASP A 7 -17.93 -12.23 5.21
C ASP A 7 -18.44 -10.82 4.90
N THR A 8 -17.79 -9.77 5.40
CA THR A 8 -18.21 -8.36 5.20
C THR A 8 -17.20 -7.58 4.35
N PRO A 9 -17.60 -6.55 3.58
CA PRO A 9 -16.66 -5.83 2.73
C PRO A 9 -15.74 -4.95 3.57
N ALA A 10 -14.52 -4.71 3.08
CA ALA A 10 -13.59 -3.78 3.69
C ALA A 10 -12.64 -3.18 2.67
N LEU A 11 -12.33 -1.90 2.87
CA LEU A 11 -11.30 -1.21 2.11
C LEU A 11 -9.94 -1.35 2.83
N ILE A 12 -9.01 -2.05 2.21
CA ILE A 12 -7.64 -2.22 2.69
C ILE A 12 -6.79 -1.09 2.12
N VAL A 13 -6.24 -0.24 2.99
CA VAL A 13 -5.40 0.88 2.61
C VAL A 13 -3.98 0.60 3.05
N TYR A 14 -3.04 0.60 2.11
CA TYR A 14 -1.66 0.18 2.39
C TYR A 14 -0.60 1.15 1.86
N TYR A 15 0.54 1.16 2.56
CA TYR A 15 1.74 1.89 2.15
C TYR A 15 2.31 1.33 0.84
N HIS A 16 2.66 2.18 -0.13
CA HIS A 16 3.27 1.72 -1.38
C HIS A 16 4.78 1.51 -1.23
N GLY A 17 5.27 0.28 -1.44
CA GLY A 17 6.71 0.01 -1.64
C GLY A 17 7.25 0.54 -2.98
N ALA A 18 8.55 0.41 -3.26
CA ALA A 18 9.05 0.75 -4.61
C ALA A 18 8.48 -0.21 -5.67
N ILE A 19 8.44 -1.50 -5.32
CA ILE A 19 7.71 -2.54 -6.04
C ILE A 19 6.76 -3.19 -5.01
N PRO A 20 5.44 -3.23 -5.24
CA PRO A 20 4.46 -3.70 -4.27
C PRO A 20 4.36 -5.24 -4.24
N ILE A 21 5.49 -5.94 -4.12
CA ILE A 21 5.53 -7.41 -4.08
C ILE A 21 4.84 -7.99 -2.84
N ASP A 22 4.85 -7.22 -1.76
CA ASP A 22 4.22 -7.55 -0.49
C ASP A 22 2.71 -7.74 -0.63
N VAL A 23 2.06 -6.96 -1.49
CA VAL A 23 0.64 -7.06 -1.77
C VAL A 23 0.27 -8.43 -2.34
N TYR A 24 1.08 -8.99 -3.24
CA TYR A 24 0.81 -10.32 -3.80
C TYR A 24 0.85 -11.42 -2.74
N TYR A 25 1.85 -11.38 -1.84
CA TYR A 25 1.90 -12.31 -0.71
C TYR A 25 0.73 -12.12 0.25
N PHE A 26 0.31 -10.87 0.48
CA PHE A 26 -0.82 -10.56 1.32
C PHE A 26 -2.15 -11.05 0.72
N ILE A 27 -2.36 -10.90 -0.59
CA ILE A 27 -3.51 -11.45 -1.31
C ILE A 27 -3.52 -12.98 -1.21
N ALA A 28 -2.41 -13.64 -1.54
CA ALA A 28 -2.31 -15.10 -1.47
C ALA A 28 -2.63 -15.61 -0.06
N LYS A 29 -2.10 -14.94 0.98
CA LYS A 29 -2.41 -15.29 2.37
C LYS A 29 -3.87 -15.03 2.74
N THR A 30 -4.50 -14.00 2.17
CA THR A 30 -5.94 -13.75 2.40
C THR A 30 -6.80 -14.82 1.76
N ILE A 31 -6.47 -15.26 0.54
CA ILE A 31 -7.14 -16.39 -0.11
C ILE A 31 -6.99 -17.65 0.74
N LEU A 32 -5.77 -18.01 1.13
CA LEU A 32 -5.49 -19.25 1.85
C LEU A 32 -6.13 -19.33 3.25
N PHE A 33 -6.21 -18.21 3.97
CA PHE A 33 -6.63 -18.22 5.39
C PHE A 33 -7.99 -17.57 5.65
N LYS A 34 -8.54 -16.83 4.69
CA LYS A 34 -9.85 -16.17 4.81
C LYS A 34 -10.83 -16.60 3.74
N ASP A 35 -10.39 -17.34 2.71
CA ASP A 35 -11.18 -17.70 1.54
C ASP A 35 -11.79 -16.47 0.85
N ARG A 36 -10.99 -15.40 0.75
CA ARG A 36 -11.40 -14.14 0.12
C ARG A 36 -10.33 -13.60 -0.80
N VAL A 37 -10.77 -13.10 -1.94
CA VAL A 37 -9.94 -12.39 -2.90
C VAL A 37 -9.98 -10.90 -2.59
N ILE A 38 -8.82 -10.24 -2.63
CA ILE A 38 -8.71 -8.79 -2.54
C ILE A 38 -8.55 -8.27 -3.97
N HIS A 39 -9.52 -7.47 -4.42
CA HIS A 39 -9.42 -6.72 -5.66
C HIS A 39 -8.40 -5.60 -5.45
N THR A 40 -7.59 -5.26 -6.44
CA THR A 40 -6.59 -4.19 -6.29
C THR A 40 -6.67 -3.17 -7.40
N VAL A 41 -6.32 -1.92 -7.10
CA VAL A 41 -6.34 -0.83 -8.08
C VAL A 41 -4.94 -0.57 -8.61
N ALA A 42 -4.77 -0.67 -9.93
CA ALA A 42 -3.52 -0.34 -10.61
C ALA A 42 -3.64 0.93 -11.46
N ASP A 43 -2.49 1.56 -11.72
CA ASP A 43 -2.41 2.67 -12.65
C ASP A 43 -2.64 2.19 -14.09
N ARG A 44 -3.27 3.05 -14.90
CA ARG A 44 -3.68 2.74 -16.28
C ARG A 44 -2.51 2.35 -17.17
N PHE A 45 -1.28 2.82 -16.89
CA PHE A 45 -0.12 2.48 -17.73
C PHE A 45 0.20 0.98 -17.69
N LEU A 46 -0.09 0.28 -16.58
CA LEU A 46 0.20 -1.15 -16.44
C LEU A 46 -0.62 -1.99 -17.43
N PHE A 47 -1.85 -1.58 -17.71
CA PHE A 47 -2.72 -2.23 -18.71
C PHE A 47 -2.26 -2.05 -20.16
N LYS A 48 -1.24 -1.20 -20.40
CA LYS A 48 -0.58 -1.06 -21.71
C LYS A 48 0.67 -1.94 -21.84
N MET A 49 1.11 -2.59 -20.76
CA MET A 49 2.30 -3.44 -20.77
C MET A 49 1.96 -4.85 -21.29
N PRO A 50 2.74 -5.40 -22.23
CA PRO A 50 2.57 -6.78 -22.68
C PRO A 50 2.64 -7.77 -21.50
N GLY A 51 1.69 -8.70 -21.43
CA GLY A 51 1.63 -9.74 -20.39
C GLY A 51 0.99 -9.32 -19.06
N PHE A 52 0.77 -8.03 -18.80
CA PHE A 52 0.13 -7.58 -17.56
C PHE A 52 -1.35 -7.98 -17.49
N SER A 53 -2.03 -8.13 -18.64
CA SER A 53 -3.43 -8.57 -18.69
C SER A 53 -3.67 -9.88 -17.95
N ILE A 54 -2.77 -10.86 -18.11
CA ILE A 54 -2.84 -12.16 -17.45
C ILE A 54 -2.72 -12.01 -15.93
N ILE A 55 -1.74 -11.20 -15.47
CA ILE A 55 -1.55 -10.92 -14.05
C ILE A 55 -2.78 -10.19 -13.48
N SER A 56 -3.32 -9.23 -14.22
CA SER A 56 -4.46 -8.44 -13.79
C SER A 56 -5.75 -9.25 -13.65
N GLU A 57 -5.94 -10.24 -14.53
CA GLU A 57 -7.09 -11.15 -14.48
C GLU A 57 -7.00 -12.08 -13.26
N VAL A 58 -5.83 -12.71 -13.04
CA VAL A 58 -5.62 -13.62 -11.91
C VAL A 58 -5.70 -12.90 -10.56
N MET A 59 -5.21 -11.66 -10.49
CA MET A 59 -5.12 -10.90 -9.24
C MET A 59 -6.26 -9.89 -9.05
N ASN A 60 -7.30 -9.92 -9.90
CA ASN A 60 -8.41 -8.96 -9.91
C ASN A 60 -7.95 -7.50 -9.81
N VAL A 61 -6.95 -7.15 -10.63
CA VAL A 61 -6.37 -5.81 -10.70
C VAL A 61 -7.20 -4.98 -11.69
N ILE A 62 -7.81 -3.90 -11.22
CA ILE A 62 -8.71 -3.07 -12.00
C ILE A 62 -8.20 -1.64 -12.20
N PRO A 63 -8.50 -1.00 -13.34
CA PRO A 63 -8.36 0.45 -13.49
C PRO A 63 -9.51 1.13 -12.74
N GLY A 64 -9.31 1.48 -11.48
CA GLY A 64 -10.40 1.93 -10.60
C GLY A 64 -10.73 3.42 -10.70
N THR A 65 -11.94 3.77 -11.13
CA THR A 65 -12.59 5.03 -10.76
C THR A 65 -13.22 4.90 -9.37
N VAL A 66 -13.60 6.02 -8.74
CA VAL A 66 -14.30 5.99 -7.43
C VAL A 66 -15.57 5.13 -7.51
N GLN A 67 -16.34 5.24 -8.59
CA GLN A 67 -17.58 4.49 -8.75
C GLN A 67 -17.35 2.98 -8.86
N ILE A 68 -16.40 2.55 -9.70
CA ILE A 68 -16.09 1.12 -9.89
C ILE A 68 -15.61 0.51 -8.56
N CYS A 69 -14.69 1.20 -7.89
CA CYS A 69 -14.17 0.77 -6.59
C CYS A 69 -15.27 0.66 -5.53
N SER A 70 -16.20 1.61 -5.51
CA SER A 70 -17.32 1.56 -4.57
C SER A 70 -18.28 0.41 -4.86
N ASN A 71 -18.61 0.17 -6.14
CA ASN A 71 -19.49 -0.94 -6.53
C ASN A 71 -18.90 -2.30 -6.11
N ILE A 72 -17.59 -2.51 -6.31
CA ILE A 72 -16.90 -3.73 -5.85
C ILE A 72 -17.09 -3.97 -4.36
N LEU A 73 -16.96 -2.93 -3.55
CA LEU A 73 -17.17 -3.02 -2.10
C LEU A 73 -18.66 -3.27 -1.75
N LYS A 74 -19.59 -2.63 -2.46
CA LYS A 74 -21.04 -2.85 -2.29
C LYS A 74 -21.47 -4.27 -2.67
N GLU A 75 -20.73 -4.94 -3.56
CA GLU A 75 -20.86 -6.36 -3.93
C GLU A 75 -20.21 -7.32 -2.92
N ASN A 76 -19.89 -6.85 -1.71
CA ASN A 76 -19.31 -7.64 -0.61
C ASN A 76 -17.86 -8.13 -0.85
N ASN A 77 -17.08 -7.43 -1.68
CA ASN A 77 -15.67 -7.79 -1.91
C ASN A 77 -14.71 -7.02 -0.99
N LEU A 78 -13.47 -7.53 -0.90
CA LEU A 78 -12.35 -6.78 -0.35
C LEU A 78 -11.68 -5.96 -1.45
N LEU A 79 -11.31 -4.72 -1.15
CA LEU A 79 -10.61 -3.84 -2.10
C LEU A 79 -9.33 -3.28 -1.48
N GLY A 80 -8.20 -3.43 -2.16
CA GLY A 80 -6.90 -2.88 -1.81
C GLY A 80 -6.58 -1.62 -2.62
N ILE A 81 -6.29 -0.53 -1.92
CA ILE A 81 -5.84 0.73 -2.53
C ILE A 81 -4.60 1.25 -1.81
N SER A 82 -3.60 1.65 -2.60
CA SER A 82 -2.49 2.47 -2.09
C SER A 82 -2.66 3.94 -2.54
N PRO A 83 -3.00 4.88 -1.63
CA PRO A 83 -3.30 6.26 -2.01
C PRO A 83 -2.10 6.99 -2.63
N GLY A 84 -0.90 6.68 -2.16
CA GLY A 84 0.36 7.22 -2.67
C GLY A 84 0.68 6.78 -4.10
N GLY A 85 0.20 5.61 -4.52
CA GLY A 85 0.34 5.07 -5.87
C GLY A 85 1.76 5.15 -6.43
N VAL A 86 1.87 5.34 -7.75
CA VAL A 86 3.14 5.43 -8.48
C VAL A 86 4.04 6.59 -7.99
N TYR A 87 3.45 7.66 -7.46
CA TYR A 87 4.23 8.78 -6.93
C TYR A 87 4.94 8.39 -5.64
N GLU A 88 4.23 7.79 -4.68
CA GLU A 88 4.84 7.28 -3.46
C GLU A 88 5.84 6.17 -3.76
N ALA A 89 5.51 5.25 -4.67
CA ALA A 89 6.39 4.20 -5.14
C ALA A 89 7.77 4.74 -5.56
N GLN A 90 7.80 5.79 -6.38
CA GLN A 90 9.05 6.33 -6.91
C GLN A 90 9.80 7.26 -5.93
N PHE A 91 9.08 8.05 -5.13
CA PHE A 91 9.69 9.19 -4.42
C PHE A 91 9.77 9.07 -2.90
N SER A 92 9.18 8.02 -2.30
CA SER A 92 9.39 7.73 -0.86
C SER A 92 10.79 7.12 -0.65
N ASN A 93 11.28 7.21 0.59
CA ASN A 93 12.66 6.90 0.94
C ASN A 93 12.71 6.02 2.21
N SER A 94 13.91 5.90 2.79
CA SER A 94 14.14 5.14 4.03
C SER A 94 13.43 5.70 5.27
N TYR A 95 12.78 6.86 5.18
CA TYR A 95 11.99 7.42 6.28
C TYR A 95 10.52 7.03 6.24
N TYR A 96 10.08 6.32 5.20
CA TYR A 96 8.71 5.79 5.10
C TYR A 96 7.60 6.86 5.17
N THR A 97 7.91 8.12 4.87
CA THR A 97 6.91 9.20 4.85
C THR A 97 5.83 8.91 3.81
N LEU A 98 4.57 9.10 4.22
CA LEU A 98 3.40 8.99 3.34
C LEU A 98 3.37 10.16 2.35
N LEU A 99 3.23 9.84 1.05
CA LEU A 99 3.28 10.81 -0.05
C LEU A 99 1.93 10.87 -0.78
N TRP A 100 0.85 11.03 -0.02
CA TRP A 100 -0.52 10.99 -0.55
C TRP A 100 -0.98 12.30 -1.20
N LYS A 101 -0.35 13.43 -0.86
CA LYS A 101 -0.75 14.77 -1.31
C LYS A 101 -2.25 15.02 -1.02
N LYS A 102 -2.97 15.66 -1.95
CA LYS A 102 -4.41 15.91 -1.88
C LYS A 102 -5.26 14.75 -2.43
N ARG A 103 -4.77 13.50 -2.43
CA ARG A 103 -5.50 12.35 -3.00
C ARG A 103 -6.53 11.83 -2.01
N LEU A 104 -7.80 12.01 -2.37
CA LEU A 104 -8.96 11.65 -1.54
C LEU A 104 -9.79 10.49 -2.13
N GLY A 105 -9.36 9.90 -3.24
CA GLY A 105 -10.13 8.90 -3.97
C GLY A 105 -10.56 7.71 -3.11
N PHE A 106 -9.62 7.13 -2.35
CA PHE A 106 -9.93 6.00 -1.46
C PHE A 106 -10.90 6.36 -0.35
N ALA A 107 -10.81 7.59 0.20
CA ALA A 107 -11.71 8.05 1.25
C ALA A 107 -13.14 8.23 0.71
N LYS A 108 -13.28 8.79 -0.51
CA LYS A 108 -14.57 8.87 -1.20
C LYS A 108 -15.17 7.49 -1.46
N VAL A 109 -14.35 6.53 -1.89
CA VAL A 109 -14.76 5.13 -2.08
C VAL A 109 -15.29 4.53 -0.78
N ALA A 110 -14.56 4.66 0.33
CA ALA A 110 -14.98 4.11 1.62
C ALA A 110 -16.30 4.73 2.12
N LEU A 111 -16.45 6.05 1.99
CA LEU A 111 -17.65 6.76 2.42
C LEU A 111 -18.88 6.42 1.56
N ASP A 112 -18.72 6.30 0.23
CA ASP A 112 -19.80 5.91 -0.66
C ASP A 112 -20.22 4.44 -0.47
N ALA A 113 -19.26 3.55 -0.25
CA ALA A 113 -19.53 2.12 -0.01
C ALA A 113 -19.97 1.81 1.42
N LYS A 114 -19.82 2.78 2.36
CA LYS A 114 -20.12 2.64 3.79
C LYS A 114 -19.41 1.46 4.46
N VAL A 115 -18.13 1.26 4.13
CA VAL A 115 -17.32 0.13 4.61
C VAL A 115 -16.24 0.57 5.60
N PRO A 116 -15.77 -0.32 6.49
CA PRO A 116 -14.60 -0.05 7.30
C PRO A 116 -13.33 0.05 6.45
N VAL A 117 -12.37 0.86 6.92
CA VAL A 117 -11.04 0.99 6.32
C VAL A 117 -10.00 0.31 7.19
N ILE A 118 -9.23 -0.62 6.62
CA ILE A 118 -8.21 -1.40 7.33
C ILE A 118 -6.82 -0.88 6.90
N PRO A 119 -6.08 -0.20 7.79
CA PRO A 119 -4.72 0.26 7.49
C PRO A 119 -3.74 -0.92 7.51
N VAL A 120 -2.86 -1.00 6.52
CA VAL A 120 -1.87 -2.07 6.38
C VAL A 120 -0.49 -1.51 6.08
N PHE A 121 0.54 -2.07 6.72
CA PHE A 121 1.93 -1.71 6.50
C PHE A 121 2.80 -2.97 6.42
N THR A 122 3.72 -3.04 5.47
CA THR A 122 4.71 -4.13 5.38
C THR A 122 6.10 -3.64 5.80
N GLU A 123 6.63 -4.21 6.89
CA GLU A 123 8.00 -3.99 7.37
C GLU A 123 9.01 -4.34 6.27
N ASN A 124 10.06 -3.53 6.15
CA ASN A 124 11.17 -3.71 5.21
C ASN A 124 10.81 -3.68 3.72
N VAL A 125 9.60 -3.25 3.34
CA VAL A 125 9.19 -3.19 1.92
C VAL A 125 10.09 -2.25 1.10
N ARG A 126 10.62 -1.17 1.71
CA ARG A 126 11.63 -0.30 1.07
C ARG A 126 13.05 -0.82 1.20
N GLU A 127 13.32 -1.85 1.99
CA GLU A 127 14.62 -2.49 2.04
C GLU A 127 14.71 -3.64 1.04
N ALA A 128 13.59 -4.26 0.67
CA ALA A 128 13.52 -5.22 -0.42
C ALA A 128 13.80 -4.54 -1.78
N PHE A 129 13.19 -3.38 -2.01
CA PHE A 129 13.34 -2.59 -3.24
C PHE A 129 13.37 -1.09 -2.95
N ARG A 130 14.30 -0.38 -3.60
CA ARG A 130 14.48 1.08 -3.50
C ARG A 130 14.54 1.73 -4.87
N SER A 131 13.94 2.91 -4.94
CA SER A 131 14.17 3.85 -6.02
C SER A 131 15.49 4.57 -5.80
N VAL A 132 16.23 4.86 -6.88
CA VAL A 132 17.44 5.68 -6.79
C VAL A 132 17.12 7.08 -6.26
N SER A 133 17.97 7.60 -5.38
CA SER A 133 17.74 8.89 -4.70
C SER A 133 18.46 10.07 -5.34
N PHE A 134 19.46 9.83 -6.19
CA PHE A 134 20.20 10.89 -6.88
C PHE A 134 19.33 11.53 -7.98
N GLY A 135 19.52 12.83 -8.23
CA GLY A 135 18.80 13.52 -9.31
C GLY A 135 17.28 13.62 -9.10
N LYS A 136 16.79 13.58 -7.85
CA LYS A 136 15.34 13.58 -7.52
C LYS A 136 14.55 14.66 -8.26
N SER A 137 15.11 15.87 -8.40
CA SER A 137 14.45 16.97 -9.15
C SER A 137 14.27 16.68 -10.64
N ILE A 138 15.27 16.03 -11.27
CA ILE A 138 15.22 15.63 -12.69
C ILE A 138 14.15 14.57 -12.88
N TRP A 139 14.18 13.52 -12.04
CA TRP A 139 13.18 12.46 -12.05
C TRP A 139 11.76 12.97 -11.81
N LEU A 140 11.60 13.89 -10.86
CA LEU A 140 10.32 14.53 -10.58
C LEU A 140 9.81 15.31 -11.78
N LYS A 141 10.67 16.11 -12.43
CA LYS A 141 10.31 16.87 -13.64
C LYS A 141 9.86 15.93 -14.76
N LEU A 142 10.63 14.88 -15.04
CA LEU A 142 10.29 13.91 -16.07
C LEU A 142 9.00 13.14 -15.73
N TYR A 143 8.79 12.72 -14.48
CA TYR A 143 7.53 12.10 -14.04
C TYR A 143 6.35 13.05 -14.18
N THR A 144 6.50 14.35 -13.86
CA THR A 144 5.41 15.30 -14.01
C THR A 144 4.97 15.50 -15.46
N ILE A 145 5.89 15.36 -16.41
CA ILE A 145 5.64 15.47 -17.86
C ILE A 145 5.06 14.16 -18.40
N THR A 146 5.73 13.04 -18.17
CA THR A 146 5.42 11.74 -18.80
C THR A 146 4.33 10.94 -18.08
N LYS A 147 4.19 11.14 -16.75
CA LYS A 147 3.40 10.30 -15.83
C LYS A 147 3.81 8.83 -15.79
N LEU A 148 4.96 8.47 -16.37
CA LEU A 148 5.47 7.10 -16.41
C LEU A 148 6.42 6.82 -15.23
N PRO A 149 6.46 5.58 -14.71
CA PRO A 149 7.38 5.19 -13.63
C PRO A 149 8.81 4.99 -14.15
N ILE A 150 9.52 6.09 -14.38
CA ILE A 150 10.85 6.07 -15.01
C ILE A 150 12.02 6.08 -14.02
N VAL A 151 11.75 6.23 -12.71
CA VAL A 151 12.82 6.23 -11.71
C VAL A 151 13.41 4.82 -11.61
N PRO A 152 14.72 4.64 -11.84
CA PRO A 152 15.36 3.34 -11.70
C PRO A 152 15.16 2.76 -10.30
N ILE A 153 14.81 1.47 -10.25
CA ILE A 153 14.65 0.71 -9.02
C ILE A 153 15.78 -0.32 -8.94
N TYR A 154 16.37 -0.46 -7.76
CA TYR A 154 17.31 -1.52 -7.42
C TYR A 154 16.80 -2.28 -6.19
N GLY A 155 17.14 -3.55 -6.08
CA GLY A 155 16.61 -4.38 -5.01
C GLY A 155 16.58 -5.85 -5.35
N GLY A 156 15.58 -6.55 -4.81
CA GLY A 156 15.54 -8.01 -4.77
C GLY A 156 16.31 -8.57 -3.58
N PHE A 157 16.59 -7.73 -2.58
CA PHE A 157 17.29 -8.16 -1.39
C PHE A 157 16.40 -9.11 -0.57
N PRO A 158 16.93 -10.25 -0.09
CA PRO A 158 16.16 -11.24 0.65
C PRO A 158 15.89 -10.79 2.09
N VAL A 159 15.39 -9.58 2.31
CA VAL A 159 14.98 -9.12 3.63
C VAL A 159 13.70 -9.82 4.07
N LYS A 160 13.43 -9.84 5.38
CA LYS A 160 12.18 -10.40 5.90
C LYS A 160 11.07 -9.35 5.80
N LEU A 161 10.03 -9.66 5.03
CA LEU A 161 8.82 -8.86 4.95
C LEU A 161 7.83 -9.36 6.00
N ARG A 162 7.29 -8.44 6.82
CA ARG A 162 6.21 -8.72 7.76
C ARG A 162 5.07 -7.74 7.52
N THR A 163 3.91 -8.23 7.12
CA THR A 163 2.72 -7.40 6.89
C THR A 163 1.92 -7.28 8.17
N HIS A 164 1.76 -6.05 8.65
CA HIS A 164 1.02 -5.65 9.83
C HIS A 164 -0.35 -5.13 9.40
N VAL A 165 -1.40 -5.79 9.89
CA VAL A 165 -2.79 -5.43 9.60
C VAL A 165 -3.36 -4.71 10.81
N GLY A 166 -3.53 -3.40 10.71
CA GLY A 166 -4.03 -2.56 11.78
C GLY A 166 -5.52 -2.76 12.08
N LYS A 167 -6.00 -2.10 13.13
CA LYS A 167 -7.40 -2.18 13.55
C LYS A 167 -8.32 -1.52 12.49
N PRO A 168 -9.47 -2.11 12.16
CA PRO A 168 -10.43 -1.50 11.24
C PRO A 168 -10.91 -0.15 11.78
N ILE A 169 -10.90 0.86 10.93
CA ILE A 169 -11.52 2.17 11.17
C ILE A 169 -12.97 2.05 10.68
N PRO A 170 -13.97 2.03 11.58
CA PRO A 170 -15.36 1.84 11.18
C PRO A 170 -15.86 3.02 10.35
N TYR A 171 -16.87 2.76 9.52
CA TYR A 171 -17.58 3.80 8.79
C TYR A 171 -18.19 4.81 9.77
N ASN A 172 -18.12 6.10 9.40
CA ASN A 172 -18.75 7.18 10.12
C ASN A 172 -19.24 8.21 9.10
N GLU A 173 -20.56 8.43 9.08
CA GLU A 173 -21.26 9.32 8.17
C GLU A 173 -20.86 10.81 8.33
N ASN A 174 -20.36 11.19 9.51
CA ASN A 174 -19.97 12.57 9.81
C ASN A 174 -18.55 12.92 9.36
N LEU A 175 -17.77 11.95 8.86
CA LEU A 175 -16.40 12.20 8.41
C LEU A 175 -16.37 12.74 6.99
N THR A 176 -15.68 13.86 6.79
CA THR A 176 -15.32 14.29 5.44
C THR A 176 -14.23 13.39 4.85
N PRO A 177 -14.07 13.33 3.51
CA PRO A 177 -12.98 12.59 2.88
C PRO A 177 -11.59 12.98 3.41
N GLU A 178 -11.37 14.25 3.73
CA GLU A 178 -10.10 14.77 4.27
C GLU A 178 -9.85 14.29 5.69
N GLN A 179 -10.88 14.31 6.55
CA GLN A 179 -10.78 13.79 7.91
C GLN A 179 -10.52 12.29 7.92
N LEU A 180 -11.22 11.53 7.07
CA LEU A 180 -10.97 10.10 6.90
C LEU A 180 -9.56 9.84 6.38
N GLN A 181 -9.09 10.62 5.39
CA GLN A 181 -7.72 10.53 4.89
C GLN A 181 -6.70 10.71 6.02
N SER A 182 -6.83 11.77 6.81
CA SER A 182 -5.93 12.07 7.93
C SER A 182 -5.94 10.96 8.99
N LYS A 183 -7.13 10.45 9.33
CA LYS A 183 -7.26 9.35 10.30
C LYS A 183 -6.59 8.07 9.83
N VAL A 184 -6.74 7.70 8.56
CA VAL A 184 -6.10 6.50 7.98
C VAL A 184 -4.60 6.70 7.81
N ALA A 185 -4.15 7.89 7.41
CA ALA A 185 -2.73 8.24 7.33
C ALA A 185 -2.06 8.06 8.69
N ARG A 186 -2.64 8.63 9.75
CA ARG A 186 -2.15 8.50 11.12
C ARG A 186 -2.08 7.04 11.58
N ALA A 187 -3.09 6.23 11.27
CA ALA A 187 -3.07 4.82 11.63
C ALA A 187 -1.95 4.03 10.92
N ILE A 188 -1.64 4.36 9.66
CA ILE A 188 -0.50 3.76 8.95
C ILE A 188 0.84 4.27 9.48
N GLU A 189 0.94 5.56 9.82
CA GLU A 189 2.13 6.14 10.47
C GLU A 189 2.40 5.52 11.83
N GLU A 190 1.36 5.23 12.62
CA GLU A 190 1.45 4.49 13.89
C GLU A 190 2.00 3.06 13.65
N LEU A 191 1.51 2.32 12.64
CA LEU A 191 2.06 1.01 12.26
C LEU A 191 3.54 1.09 11.83
N ILE A 192 3.91 2.11 11.06
CA ILE A 192 5.29 2.35 10.65
C ILE A 192 6.16 2.66 11.89
N GLN A 193 5.70 3.56 12.75
CA GLN A 193 6.41 3.95 13.97
C GLN A 193 6.55 2.77 14.94
N GLU A 194 5.61 1.85 14.99
CA GLU A 194 5.68 0.66 15.83
C GLU A 194 6.64 -0.37 15.25
N HIS A 195 6.52 -0.71 13.96
CA HIS A 195 7.17 -1.88 13.40
C HIS A 195 8.45 -1.59 12.61
N GLN A 196 8.57 -0.42 11.98
CA GLN A 196 9.73 -0.08 11.16
C GLN A 196 10.78 0.71 11.94
N ARG A 197 12.06 0.41 11.73
CA ARG A 197 13.15 1.27 12.20
C ARG A 197 13.50 2.32 11.14
N ILE A 198 13.48 3.58 11.56
CA ILE A 198 13.77 4.74 10.70
C ILE A 198 15.09 5.40 11.13
N PRO A 199 15.97 5.82 10.20
CA PRO A 199 15.91 5.50 8.78
C PRO A 199 16.10 3.99 8.53
N GLY A 200 15.37 3.46 7.55
CA GLY A 200 15.48 2.09 7.06
C GLY A 200 16.87 1.80 6.49
N SER A 201 17.38 0.59 6.73
CA SER A 201 18.72 0.16 6.32
C SER A 201 18.66 -1.26 5.79
N ILE A 202 19.14 -1.47 4.55
CA ILE A 202 19.16 -2.79 3.89
C ILE A 202 19.99 -3.78 4.72
N MET A 203 21.20 -3.39 5.15
CA MET A 203 22.07 -4.25 5.95
C MET A 203 21.40 -4.68 7.25
N ARG A 204 20.73 -3.75 7.94
CA ARG A 204 20.00 -4.08 9.17
C ARG A 204 18.82 -5.01 8.89
N ALA A 205 18.07 -4.78 7.82
CA ALA A 205 16.94 -5.63 7.44
C ALA A 205 17.37 -7.04 7.04
N LEU A 206 18.56 -7.19 6.42
CA LEU A 206 19.16 -8.49 6.14
C LEU A 206 19.52 -9.23 7.43
N VAL A 207 20.15 -8.56 8.40
CA VAL A 207 20.42 -9.15 9.73
C VAL A 207 19.13 -9.52 10.44
N GLN A 208 18.09 -8.69 10.36
CA GLN A 208 16.76 -8.95 10.94
C GLN A 208 16.05 -10.17 10.34
N ARG A 209 16.51 -10.69 9.20
CA ARG A 209 16.01 -11.95 8.65
C ARG A 209 16.38 -13.13 9.55
N VAL A 210 17.58 -13.12 10.10
CA VAL A 210 18.15 -14.22 10.90
C VAL A 210 18.11 -13.94 12.39
N TYR A 211 18.18 -12.67 12.81
CA TYR A 211 18.23 -12.28 14.21
C TYR A 211 17.38 -11.03 14.47
N GLU A 212 16.34 -11.17 15.29
CA GLU A 212 15.49 -10.04 15.67
C GLU A 212 16.22 -9.13 16.66
N LEU A 213 16.78 -8.04 16.12
CA LEU A 213 17.33 -6.97 16.94
C LEU A 213 16.18 -6.30 17.73
N PRO A 214 16.28 -6.13 19.05
CA PRO A 214 15.28 -5.41 19.85
C PRO A 214 15.25 -3.93 19.46
N LYS A 215 14.07 -3.43 19.09
CA LYS A 215 13.88 -2.01 18.73
C LYS A 215 13.98 -1.18 20.02
N LYS A 216 14.94 -0.24 20.07
CA LYS A 216 14.96 0.75 21.16
C LYS A 216 13.66 1.55 21.06
N LYS A 217 12.82 1.50 22.10
CA LYS A 217 11.64 2.37 22.19
C LYS A 217 12.15 3.82 22.12
N SER A 218 11.53 4.65 21.31
CA SER A 218 11.75 6.10 21.41
C SER A 218 11.43 6.49 22.85
N LYS A 219 12.35 7.19 23.50
CA LYS A 219 12.01 7.95 24.71
C LYS A 219 11.01 9.05 24.34
#